data_AF-A0AAU4AY70-F1
#
_entry.id   AF-A0AAU4AY70-F1
#
_cell.length_a   1.000
_cell.length_b   1.000
_cell.length_c   1.000
_cell.angle_alpha   90.00
_cell.angle_beta   90.00
_cell.angle_gamma   90.00
#
_symmetry.space_group_name_H-M   'P 1'
#
loop_
_entity.id
_entity.type
_entity.pdbx_description
1 polymer ?
#
loop_
_entity_poly.entity_id
_entity_poly.type
_entity_poly.pdbx_seq_one_letter_code
_entity_poly.pdbx_strand_id
1 'polypeptide(L)'
;MSGPAHRNGDGPPGEGDGTPRVPNQRDQSGSPLPVPEPGASGVPLPAVPTPVPEAPQPRLPLYDHATLKALLGAWALAVCSRDESLAVEVHLTDCAACADEALRLRDAVGLLHREESLDLDPLLRARVLEGCLGRRPPRIPVPDWAGPYDAEAARLDALLRDLGESYWQEQVELRWYDGAPVSRKVTIGQVIAHLTTVDGLVAVALDLPDAEGGAGLDLPLDPVRRTEALWAARRDGAGKDGDPGSGSAIGAEFRDVWRGQSHNLLRTVSFAGGGAAGVGVDYGSFRLPLQDAFVDRAFECWIHAWDIAEAVAYPYGPPAPRNLNRMIDLAARMLPAAIADRRRGGLADSAGRLADAGAPGRSLLLEIEGAGGGKWYLPLDSPGAVASKEHAVAHVALDGVEFCQLAAGHLEPERIAFGQQGDRDVIRDVLYATASLSRL
;
A
#
# COMPACT_ATOMS: atom_id res chain seq x y z
N MET A 1 -4.64 23.70 -52.39
CA MET A 1 -3.23 24.12 -52.29
C MET A 1 -2.49 22.98 -51.58
N SER A 2 -2.26 21.86 -52.25
CA SER A 2 -1.12 21.59 -53.17
C SER A 2 0.15 21.18 -52.42
N GLY A 3 0.28 19.87 -52.16
CA GLY A 3 1.45 19.11 -52.63
C GLY A 3 2.50 18.61 -51.59
N PRO A 4 3.16 17.47 -51.87
CA PRO A 4 3.49 16.44 -50.86
C PRO A 4 4.93 15.86 -50.95
N ALA A 5 5.12 14.70 -50.29
CA ALA A 5 6.04 13.59 -50.61
C ALA A 5 7.47 13.59 -50.03
N HIS A 6 7.78 12.56 -49.22
CA HIS A 6 8.62 11.46 -49.71
C HIS A 6 8.37 10.16 -48.93
N ARG A 7 8.30 9.08 -49.72
CA ARG A 7 8.20 7.66 -49.35
C ARG A 7 9.49 7.00 -49.84
N ASN A 8 10.01 6.02 -49.10
CA ASN A 8 10.53 4.71 -49.55
C ASN A 8 11.74 4.23 -48.74
N GLY A 9 11.70 2.95 -48.36
CA GLY A 9 12.86 2.19 -47.88
C GLY A 9 12.50 0.86 -47.23
N ASP A 10 11.93 -0.07 -47.99
CA ASP A 10 11.77 -1.49 -47.63
C ASP A 10 13.12 -2.23 -47.62
N GLY A 11 13.32 -3.13 -46.66
CA GLY A 11 14.39 -4.15 -46.61
C GLY A 11 14.20 -5.13 -45.42
N PRO A 12 14.58 -6.42 -45.55
CA PRO A 12 13.81 -7.59 -45.06
C PRO A 12 14.18 -8.10 -43.64
N PRO A 13 13.45 -9.09 -43.08
CA PRO A 13 13.58 -9.51 -41.68
C PRO A 13 14.71 -10.53 -41.48
N GLY A 14 15.58 -10.30 -40.49
CA GLY A 14 16.61 -11.22 -40.05
C GLY A 14 16.15 -12.00 -38.81
N GLU A 15 16.23 -13.32 -38.92
CA GLU A 15 15.90 -14.35 -37.92
C GLU A 15 16.61 -14.13 -36.58
N GLY A 16 15.88 -14.48 -35.51
CA GLY A 16 16.38 -14.46 -34.14
C GLY A 16 17.32 -15.62 -33.83
N ASP A 17 18.27 -15.35 -32.95
CA ASP A 17 18.84 -16.34 -32.04
C ASP A 17 18.90 -15.72 -30.63
N GLY A 18 18.33 -16.44 -29.67
CA GLY A 18 18.04 -15.96 -28.33
C GLY A 18 19.08 -16.43 -27.32
N THR A 19 19.69 -15.48 -26.61
CA THR A 19 20.18 -15.69 -25.23
C THR A 19 20.12 -14.36 -24.44
N PRO A 20 19.66 -14.34 -23.17
CA PRO A 20 19.57 -13.10 -22.40
C PRO A 20 20.93 -12.64 -21.88
N ARG A 21 21.31 -11.39 -22.16
CA ARG A 21 22.55 -10.75 -21.69
C ARG A 21 22.27 -9.92 -20.42
N VAL A 22 22.99 -10.21 -19.34
CA VAL A 22 22.97 -9.48 -18.05
C VAL A 22 23.40 -8.01 -18.25
N PRO A 23 22.71 -7.00 -17.70
CA PRO A 23 23.11 -5.60 -17.86
C PRO A 23 24.32 -5.23 -16.97
N ASN A 24 25.40 -4.72 -17.60
CA ASN A 24 26.52 -4.10 -16.91
C ASN A 24 26.16 -2.69 -16.39
N GLN A 25 26.60 -2.38 -15.17
CA GLN A 25 26.52 -1.06 -14.54
C GLN A 25 27.17 0.02 -15.42
N ARG A 26 26.46 1.14 -15.61
CA ARG A 26 26.99 2.37 -16.20
C ARG A 26 27.68 3.20 -15.12
N ASP A 27 28.95 3.50 -15.35
CA ASP A 27 29.66 4.61 -14.72
C ASP A 27 28.96 5.93 -15.01
N GLN A 28 28.65 6.67 -13.95
CA GLN A 28 28.07 8.00 -14.01
C GLN A 28 29.19 9.04 -14.06
N SER A 29 29.33 9.72 -15.19
CA SER A 29 30.06 10.97 -15.31
C SER A 29 29.15 12.13 -14.94
N GLY A 30 29.52 12.87 -13.89
CA GLY A 30 28.84 14.10 -13.47
C GLY A 30 29.79 14.98 -12.65
N SER A 31 30.25 16.07 -13.26
CA SER A 31 31.17 17.07 -12.70
C SER A 31 30.59 17.85 -11.51
N PRO A 32 31.45 18.32 -10.59
CA PRO A 32 31.21 19.55 -9.82
C PRO A 32 32.18 20.69 -10.19
N LEU A 33 31.69 21.92 -10.02
CA LEU A 33 32.25 23.24 -10.38
C LEU A 33 33.56 23.62 -9.64
N PRO A 34 34.36 24.60 -10.15
CA PRO A 34 35.68 24.95 -9.63
C PRO A 34 35.70 26.14 -8.63
N VAL A 35 36.74 26.13 -7.78
CA VAL A 35 37.17 27.18 -6.82
C VAL A 35 38.61 27.61 -7.23
N PRO A 36 39.05 28.87 -7.00
CA PRO A 36 39.92 29.59 -7.96
C PRO A 36 41.43 29.37 -7.80
N GLU A 37 42.16 29.73 -8.86
CA GLU A 37 43.62 29.60 -9.04
C GLU A 37 44.46 30.41 -8.04
N PRO A 38 45.74 30.01 -7.88
CA PRO A 38 46.78 30.85 -8.48
C PRO A 38 47.95 30.08 -9.12
N GLY A 39 48.45 30.64 -10.22
CA GLY A 39 49.90 30.86 -10.37
C GLY A 39 50.66 29.91 -11.29
N ALA A 40 50.98 30.43 -12.47
CA ALA A 40 51.87 29.87 -13.48
C ALA A 40 53.21 29.37 -12.92
N SER A 41 53.71 28.23 -13.46
CA SER A 41 54.98 28.17 -14.21
C SER A 41 55.36 26.73 -14.61
N GLY A 42 55.55 26.52 -15.92
CA GLY A 42 56.53 25.60 -16.54
C GLY A 42 56.44 24.10 -16.25
N VAL A 43 55.87 23.32 -17.18
CA VAL A 43 55.99 21.86 -17.20
C VAL A 43 57.13 21.42 -18.13
N PRO A 44 58.19 20.75 -17.63
CA PRO A 44 59.09 19.95 -18.46
C PRO A 44 58.49 18.56 -18.73
N LEU A 45 58.86 17.96 -19.87
CA LEU A 45 58.46 16.63 -20.35
C LEU A 45 58.60 15.51 -19.30
N PRO A 46 57.74 14.46 -19.33
CA PRO A 46 57.70 13.45 -18.28
C PRO A 46 58.92 12.52 -18.31
N ALA A 47 59.51 12.34 -17.12
CA ALA A 47 60.55 11.36 -16.85
C ALA A 47 59.97 9.93 -16.75
N VAL A 48 60.79 8.96 -17.12
CA VAL A 48 60.56 7.50 -17.02
C VAL A 48 60.11 7.13 -15.59
N PRO A 49 59.09 6.27 -15.39
CA PRO A 49 58.63 5.90 -14.06
C PRO A 49 59.69 5.07 -13.33
N THR A 50 60.16 5.58 -12.19
CA THR A 50 60.85 4.79 -11.17
C THR A 50 59.89 3.78 -10.53
N PRO A 51 60.35 2.55 -10.22
CA PRO A 51 59.50 1.57 -9.55
C PRO A 51 59.14 2.06 -8.14
N VAL A 52 57.85 2.04 -7.82
CA VAL A 52 57.32 2.28 -6.48
C VAL A 52 57.82 1.16 -5.55
N PRO A 53 58.35 1.45 -4.36
CA PRO A 53 58.68 0.40 -3.41
C PRO A 53 57.40 -0.31 -2.98
N GLU A 54 57.40 -1.63 -3.14
CA GLU A 54 56.34 -2.54 -2.72
C GLU A 54 55.99 -2.27 -1.25
N ALA A 55 54.72 -1.99 -0.96
CA ALA A 55 54.25 -1.81 0.41
C ALA A 55 54.57 -3.07 1.22
N PRO A 56 55.04 -2.95 2.48
CA PRO A 56 55.37 -4.12 3.28
C PRO A 56 54.11 -4.98 3.42
N GLN A 57 54.15 -6.17 2.84
CA GLN A 57 53.12 -7.18 3.03
C GLN A 57 52.93 -7.36 4.55
N PRO A 58 51.68 -7.43 5.06
CA PRO A 58 51.45 -7.69 6.48
C PRO A 58 52.10 -9.03 6.81
N ARG A 59 53.25 -8.98 7.49
CA ARG A 59 53.88 -10.18 8.01
C ARG A 59 52.98 -10.65 9.13
N LEU A 60 52.30 -11.77 8.90
CA LEU A 60 51.60 -12.47 9.96
C LEU A 60 52.54 -12.56 11.17
N PRO A 61 52.07 -12.23 12.38
CA PRO A 61 52.88 -12.40 13.58
C PRO A 61 53.38 -13.85 13.60
N LEU A 62 54.69 -14.02 13.74
CA LEU A 62 55.29 -15.35 13.80
C LEU A 62 54.98 -15.95 15.18
N TYR A 63 53.82 -16.57 15.28
CA TYR A 63 53.46 -17.39 16.41
C TYR A 63 54.23 -18.70 16.32
N ASP A 64 54.76 -19.16 17.45
CA ASP A 64 55.29 -20.52 17.52
C ASP A 64 54.14 -21.55 17.46
N HIS A 65 54.50 -22.79 17.15
CA HIS A 65 53.53 -23.88 17.05
C HIS A 65 52.71 -24.07 18.35
N ALA A 66 53.33 -23.84 19.51
CA ALA A 66 52.66 -23.97 20.80
C ALA A 66 51.54 -22.94 20.97
N THR A 67 51.79 -21.69 20.56
CA THR A 67 50.80 -20.61 20.58
C THR A 67 49.66 -20.88 19.61
N LEU A 68 49.96 -21.30 18.38
CA LEU A 68 48.95 -21.63 17.37
C LEU A 68 48.09 -22.83 17.81
N LYS A 69 48.69 -23.83 18.45
CA LYS A 69 47.97 -24.96 19.03
C LYS A 69 47.05 -24.52 20.18
N ALA A 70 47.48 -23.58 21.01
CA ALA A 70 46.64 -23.03 22.09
C ALA A 70 45.45 -22.21 21.56
N LEU A 71 45.60 -21.57 20.39
CA LEU A 71 44.53 -20.80 19.74
C LEU A 71 43.44 -21.66 19.10
N LEU A 72 43.65 -22.98 18.90
CA LEU A 72 42.68 -23.84 18.20
C LEU A 72 41.30 -23.83 18.84
N GLY A 73 41.21 -23.77 20.18
CA GLY A 73 39.93 -23.68 20.89
C GLY A 73 39.20 -22.36 20.67
N ALA A 74 39.92 -21.24 20.73
CA ALA A 74 39.37 -19.90 20.47
C ALA A 74 38.97 -19.73 18.99
N TRP A 75 39.76 -20.32 18.08
CA TRP A 75 39.47 -20.34 16.66
C TRP A 75 38.24 -21.21 16.35
N ALA A 76 38.10 -22.37 17.00
CA ALA A 76 36.91 -23.23 16.86
C ALA A 76 35.62 -22.54 17.34
N LEU A 77 35.72 -21.63 18.32
CA LEU A 77 34.62 -20.80 18.82
C LEU A 77 34.41 -19.49 18.05
N ALA A 78 35.19 -19.22 17.00
CA ALA A 78 35.17 -17.97 16.21
C ALA A 78 35.37 -16.69 17.06
N VAL A 79 36.18 -16.75 18.11
CA VAL A 79 36.47 -15.59 18.99
C VAL A 79 37.89 -15.04 18.85
N CYS A 80 38.70 -15.60 17.95
CA CYS A 80 40.00 -15.04 17.59
C CYS A 80 39.86 -13.70 16.86
N SER A 81 40.86 -12.83 16.99
CA SER A 81 41.01 -11.68 16.09
C SER A 81 41.23 -12.13 14.64
N ARG A 82 41.14 -11.19 13.69
CA ARG A 82 41.35 -11.48 12.26
C ARG A 82 42.76 -12.03 11.98
N ASP A 83 43.77 -11.46 12.62
CA ASP A 83 45.18 -11.84 12.40
C ASP A 83 45.50 -13.21 13.01
N GLU A 84 44.94 -13.51 14.19
CA GLU A 84 45.05 -14.83 14.82
C GLU A 84 44.34 -15.90 14.01
N SER A 85 43.16 -15.59 13.47
CA SER A 85 42.39 -16.52 12.64
C SER A 85 43.14 -16.91 11.38
N LEU A 86 43.71 -15.90 10.69
CA LEU A 86 44.50 -16.13 9.48
C LEU A 86 45.79 -16.91 9.78
N ALA A 87 46.47 -16.62 10.91
CA ALA A 87 47.66 -17.36 11.32
C ALA A 87 47.38 -18.83 11.66
N VAL A 88 46.24 -19.11 12.32
CA VAL A 88 45.79 -20.49 12.58
C VAL A 88 45.45 -21.19 11.26
N GLU A 89 44.69 -20.57 10.35
CA GLU A 89 44.32 -21.17 9.07
C GLU A 89 45.53 -21.58 8.22
N VAL A 90 46.54 -20.70 8.13
CA VAL A 90 47.82 -21.03 7.48
C VAL A 90 48.53 -22.17 8.21
N HIS A 91 48.51 -22.20 9.54
CA HIS A 91 49.12 -23.30 10.29
C HIS A 91 48.45 -24.66 10.04
N LEU A 92 47.12 -24.68 9.87
CA LEU A 92 46.35 -25.91 9.63
C LEU A 92 46.68 -26.55 8.27
N THR A 93 47.16 -25.79 7.28
CA THR A 93 47.61 -26.39 6.00
C THR A 93 48.92 -27.16 6.16
N ASP A 94 49.74 -26.79 7.14
CA ASP A 94 51.10 -27.29 7.30
C ASP A 94 51.24 -28.29 8.46
N CYS A 95 50.22 -28.45 9.32
CA CYS A 95 50.25 -29.33 10.47
C CYS A 95 49.00 -30.20 10.58
N ALA A 96 49.10 -31.45 10.09
CA ALA A 96 48.01 -32.43 10.13
C ALA A 96 47.46 -32.69 11.55
N ALA A 97 48.33 -32.74 12.56
CA ALA A 97 47.90 -32.98 13.94
C ALA A 97 47.04 -31.83 14.50
N CYS A 98 47.35 -30.58 14.15
CA CYS A 98 46.52 -29.43 14.52
C CYS A 98 45.24 -29.36 13.69
N ALA A 99 45.27 -29.78 12.42
CA ALA A 99 44.08 -29.88 11.58
C ALA A 99 43.07 -30.89 12.15
N ASP A 100 43.54 -32.08 12.54
CA ASP A 100 42.70 -33.11 13.17
C ASP A 100 42.08 -32.62 14.49
N GLU A 101 42.89 -31.95 15.32
CA GLU A 101 42.42 -31.38 16.58
C GLU A 101 41.42 -30.23 16.35
N ALA A 102 41.66 -29.37 15.37
CA ALA A 102 40.75 -28.29 15.00
C ALA A 102 39.38 -28.81 14.52
N LEU A 103 39.37 -29.91 13.76
CA LEU A 103 38.13 -30.60 13.36
C LEU A 103 37.38 -31.13 14.58
N ARG A 104 38.06 -31.84 15.48
CA ARG A 104 37.44 -32.35 16.72
C ARG A 104 36.89 -31.24 17.60
N LEU A 105 37.60 -30.13 17.72
CA LEU A 105 37.14 -28.98 18.49
C LEU A 105 35.91 -28.33 17.84
N ARG A 106 35.86 -28.20 16.50
CA ARG A 106 34.66 -27.71 15.81
C ARG A 106 33.46 -28.65 15.97
N ASP A 107 33.68 -29.96 15.89
CA ASP A 107 32.63 -30.95 16.14
C ASP A 107 32.10 -30.85 17.57
N ALA A 108 32.99 -30.65 18.54
CA ALA A 108 32.62 -30.46 19.95
C ALA A 108 31.89 -29.14 20.21
N VAL A 109 32.24 -28.05 19.52
CA VAL A 109 31.51 -26.77 19.58
C VAL A 109 30.06 -26.96 19.13
N GLY A 110 29.82 -27.79 18.11
CA GLY A 110 28.46 -28.16 17.67
C GLY A 110 27.62 -28.82 18.78
N LEU A 111 28.24 -29.54 19.72
CA LEU A 111 27.57 -30.17 20.86
C LEU A 111 27.33 -29.19 22.03
N LEU A 112 28.07 -28.08 22.10
CA LEU A 112 27.93 -27.03 23.11
C LEU A 112 26.95 -25.95 22.69
N HIS A 113 26.66 -25.85 21.39
CA HIS A 113 25.70 -24.90 20.87
C HIS A 113 24.29 -25.35 21.28
N ARG A 114 23.61 -24.52 22.08
CA ARG A 114 22.17 -24.65 22.26
C ARG A 114 21.54 -24.43 20.89
N GLU A 115 20.56 -25.23 20.50
CA GLU A 115 19.75 -24.93 19.31
C GLU A 115 19.08 -23.56 19.53
N GLU A 116 19.70 -22.51 19.01
CA GLU A 116 19.07 -21.21 18.91
C GLU A 116 18.03 -21.31 17.79
N SER A 117 16.82 -20.81 18.04
CA SER A 117 15.81 -20.75 16.99
C SER A 117 16.34 -19.92 15.83
N LEU A 118 16.30 -20.49 14.62
CA LEU A 118 16.57 -19.76 13.38
C LEU A 118 15.45 -18.77 13.03
N ASP A 119 14.38 -18.72 13.83
CA ASP A 119 13.29 -17.79 13.65
C ASP A 119 13.78 -16.37 13.93
N LEU A 120 13.89 -15.59 12.86
CA LEU A 120 14.12 -14.16 12.97
C LEU A 120 12.92 -13.52 13.67
N ASP A 121 13.19 -12.52 14.52
CA ASP A 121 12.13 -11.66 15.07
C ASP A 121 11.25 -11.17 13.91
N PRO A 122 9.92 -11.42 13.92
CA PRO A 122 9.01 -11.01 12.84
C PRO A 122 9.09 -9.50 12.55
N LEU A 123 9.48 -8.68 13.53
CA LEU A 123 9.65 -7.24 13.40
C LEU A 123 11.03 -6.84 12.85
N LEU A 124 11.98 -7.76 12.69
CA LEU A 124 13.32 -7.47 12.18
C LEU A 124 13.26 -6.81 10.81
N ARG A 125 12.45 -7.35 9.89
CA ARG A 125 12.29 -6.77 8.54
C ARG A 125 11.77 -5.33 8.64
N ALA A 126 10.74 -5.10 9.43
CA ALA A 126 10.15 -3.76 9.60
C ALA A 126 11.17 -2.77 10.17
N ARG A 127 11.88 -3.14 11.25
CA ARG A 127 12.93 -2.30 11.86
C ARG A 127 14.10 -2.01 10.90
N VAL A 128 14.52 -3.00 10.11
CA VAL A 128 15.59 -2.83 9.11
C VAL A 128 15.13 -1.87 8.01
N LEU A 129 13.92 -2.05 7.48
CA LEU A 129 13.36 -1.16 6.45
C LEU A 129 13.18 0.26 7.00
N GLU A 130 12.64 0.43 8.20
CA GLU A 130 12.53 1.72 8.88
C GLU A 130 13.89 2.39 9.05
N GLY A 131 14.90 1.66 9.54
CA GLY A 131 16.26 2.17 9.66
C GLY A 131 16.89 2.54 8.31
N CYS A 132 16.61 1.79 7.25
CA CYS A 132 17.06 2.11 5.89
C CYS A 132 16.38 3.36 5.33
N LEU A 133 15.06 3.49 5.48
CA LEU A 133 14.28 4.63 5.02
C LEU A 133 14.60 5.90 5.82
N GLY A 134 14.89 5.78 7.12
CA GLY A 134 15.37 6.89 7.93
C GLY A 134 16.75 7.40 7.50
N ARG A 135 17.65 6.50 7.08
CA ARG A 135 18.98 6.90 6.55
C ARG A 135 18.91 7.49 5.15
N ARG A 136 17.98 7.02 4.32
CA ARG A 136 17.80 7.47 2.94
C ARG A 136 16.33 7.79 2.69
N PRO A 137 15.85 8.97 3.12
CA PRO A 137 14.46 9.36 2.92
C PRO A 137 14.13 9.50 1.43
N PRO A 138 12.88 9.24 1.02
CA PRO A 138 12.45 9.47 -0.35
C PRO A 138 12.61 10.95 -0.70
N ARG A 139 13.17 11.23 -1.89
CA ARG A 139 13.31 12.61 -2.38
C ARG A 139 11.95 13.31 -2.51
N ILE A 140 10.91 12.53 -2.81
CA ILE A 140 9.53 12.99 -2.97
C ILE A 140 8.68 12.00 -2.17
N PRO A 141 8.31 12.33 -0.92
CA PRO A 141 7.48 11.47 -0.10
C PRO A 141 6.03 11.47 -0.60
N VAL A 142 5.34 10.35 -0.39
CA VAL A 142 3.87 10.30 -0.48
C VAL A 142 3.31 11.13 0.67
N PRO A 143 2.31 12.01 0.44
CA PRO A 143 1.66 12.75 1.52
C PRO A 143 1.02 11.82 2.54
N ASP A 144 1.12 12.14 3.84
CA ASP A 144 0.60 11.28 4.91
C ASP A 144 -0.88 10.91 4.75
N TRP A 145 -1.70 11.82 4.21
CA TRP A 145 -3.12 11.58 3.95
C TRP A 145 -3.39 10.62 2.78
N ALA A 146 -2.42 10.44 1.87
CA ALA A 146 -2.50 9.46 0.78
C ALA A 146 -1.89 8.10 1.18
N GLY A 147 -1.20 8.03 2.33
CA GLY A 147 -0.56 6.80 2.83
C GLY A 147 -1.50 5.60 2.99
N PRO A 148 -2.75 5.74 3.48
CA PRO A 148 -3.70 4.63 3.52
C PRO A 148 -3.99 4.05 2.12
N TYR A 149 -4.17 4.88 1.10
CA TYR A 149 -4.42 4.42 -0.27
C TYR A 149 -3.21 3.70 -0.86
N ASP A 150 -2.01 4.26 -0.68
CA ASP A 150 -0.75 3.62 -1.11
C ASP A 150 -0.61 2.21 -0.49
N ALA A 151 -0.86 2.09 0.82
CA ALA A 151 -0.78 0.83 1.53
C ALA A 151 -1.83 -0.20 1.05
N GLU A 152 -3.10 0.18 1.01
CA GLU A 152 -4.16 -0.77 0.67
C GLU A 152 -4.20 -1.12 -0.82
N ALA A 153 -3.85 -0.19 -1.72
CA ALA A 153 -3.64 -0.50 -3.13
C ALA A 153 -2.45 -1.45 -3.33
N ALA A 154 -1.34 -1.26 -2.61
CA ALA A 154 -0.21 -2.19 -2.67
C ALA A 154 -0.56 -3.59 -2.15
N ARG A 155 -1.42 -3.68 -1.12
CA ARG A 155 -1.89 -4.97 -0.59
C ARG A 155 -2.85 -5.68 -1.54
N LEU A 156 -3.81 -4.97 -2.14
CA LEU A 156 -4.67 -5.52 -3.18
C LEU A 156 -3.85 -5.95 -4.39
N ASP A 157 -2.85 -5.18 -4.81
CA ASP A 157 -1.97 -5.57 -5.91
C ASP A 157 -1.18 -6.86 -5.61
N ALA A 158 -0.73 -7.04 -4.37
CA ALA A 158 -0.04 -8.26 -3.94
C ALA A 158 -0.99 -9.46 -3.99
N LEU A 159 -2.22 -9.32 -3.49
CA LEU A 159 -3.27 -10.32 -3.63
C LEU A 159 -3.49 -10.69 -5.10
N LEU A 160 -3.75 -9.70 -5.97
CA LEU A 160 -3.99 -9.92 -7.40
C LEU A 160 -2.80 -10.52 -8.13
N ARG A 161 -1.57 -10.27 -7.68
CA ARG A 161 -0.35 -10.87 -8.25
C ARG A 161 -0.21 -12.34 -7.87
N ASP A 162 -0.60 -12.70 -6.65
CA ASP A 162 -0.60 -14.10 -6.20
C ASP A 162 -1.72 -14.90 -6.88
N LEU A 163 -2.83 -14.23 -7.22
CA LEU A 163 -3.87 -14.78 -8.07
C LEU A 163 -3.35 -14.94 -9.51
N GLY A 164 -3.32 -16.17 -10.00
CA GLY A 164 -3.00 -16.46 -11.40
C GLY A 164 -4.09 -15.98 -12.35
N GLU A 165 -3.82 -16.08 -13.65
CA GLU A 165 -4.73 -15.62 -14.72
C GLU A 165 -6.10 -16.33 -14.74
N SER A 166 -6.20 -17.51 -14.16
CA SER A 166 -7.46 -18.27 -14.10
C SER A 166 -8.52 -17.61 -13.21
N TYR A 167 -8.11 -16.75 -12.27
CA TYR A 167 -9.01 -16.25 -11.23
C TYR A 167 -9.87 -15.05 -11.66
N TRP A 168 -9.55 -14.40 -12.78
CA TRP A 168 -10.25 -13.17 -13.20
C TRP A 168 -11.74 -13.34 -13.48
N GLN A 169 -12.19 -14.57 -13.76
CA GLN A 169 -13.60 -14.92 -13.97
C GLN A 169 -14.28 -15.50 -12.71
N GLU A 170 -13.54 -15.72 -11.64
CA GLU A 170 -14.10 -16.20 -10.37
C GLU A 170 -15.12 -15.22 -9.83
N GLN A 171 -16.17 -15.79 -9.23
CA GLN A 171 -17.33 -15.03 -8.79
C GLN A 171 -17.08 -14.46 -7.39
N VAL A 172 -17.25 -13.14 -7.28
CA VAL A 172 -17.22 -12.38 -6.04
C VAL A 172 -18.64 -11.89 -5.76
N GLU A 173 -19.09 -12.02 -4.52
CA GLU A 173 -20.38 -11.47 -4.08
C GLU A 173 -20.16 -10.12 -3.40
N LEU A 174 -20.39 -9.03 -4.12
CA LEU A 174 -20.36 -7.68 -3.56
C LEU A 174 -21.61 -7.45 -2.70
N ARG A 175 -21.45 -6.75 -1.58
CA ARG A 175 -22.53 -6.42 -0.64
C ARG A 175 -22.51 -4.93 -0.29
N TRP A 176 -23.70 -4.33 -0.22
CA TRP A 176 -23.90 -2.96 0.26
C TRP A 176 -25.33 -2.80 0.82
N TYR A 177 -25.66 -1.64 1.38
CA TYR A 177 -26.95 -1.36 1.98
C TYR A 177 -27.68 -0.23 1.24
N ASP A 178 -28.88 -0.52 0.72
CA ASP A 178 -29.78 0.45 0.08
C ASP A 178 -31.20 0.29 0.62
N GLY A 179 -31.44 0.79 1.84
CA GLY A 179 -32.67 0.58 2.62
C GLY A 179 -32.87 -0.86 3.13
N ALA A 180 -32.26 -1.84 2.46
CA ALA A 180 -32.11 -3.22 2.83
C ALA A 180 -30.73 -3.73 2.35
N PRO A 181 -30.24 -4.88 2.86
CA PRO A 181 -29.05 -5.51 2.33
C PRO A 181 -29.22 -5.86 0.85
N VAL A 182 -28.24 -5.46 0.04
CA VAL A 182 -28.16 -5.76 -1.39
C VAL A 182 -26.89 -6.55 -1.66
N SER A 183 -27.00 -7.57 -2.50
CA SER A 183 -25.86 -8.40 -2.92
C SER A 183 -25.85 -8.57 -4.43
N ARG A 184 -24.66 -8.59 -5.03
CA ARG A 184 -24.49 -8.83 -6.46
C ARG A 184 -23.28 -9.71 -6.75
N LYS A 185 -23.49 -10.72 -7.59
CA LYS A 185 -22.39 -11.53 -8.13
C LYS A 185 -21.76 -10.85 -9.33
N VAL A 186 -20.44 -10.71 -9.28
CA VAL A 186 -19.60 -10.14 -10.32
C VAL A 186 -18.31 -10.96 -10.42
N THR A 187 -17.52 -10.77 -11.47
CA THR A 187 -16.19 -11.38 -11.55
C THR A 187 -15.13 -10.53 -10.85
N ILE A 188 -13.99 -11.13 -10.47
CA ILE A 188 -12.83 -10.35 -9.98
C ILE A 188 -12.46 -9.22 -10.95
N GLY A 189 -12.46 -9.50 -12.26
CA GLY A 189 -12.21 -8.46 -13.28
C GLY A 189 -13.23 -7.31 -13.23
N GLN A 190 -14.49 -7.59 -12.94
CA GLN A 190 -15.51 -6.55 -12.75
C GLN A 190 -15.30 -5.73 -11.48
N VAL A 191 -14.82 -6.34 -10.39
CA VAL A 191 -14.45 -5.62 -9.16
C VAL A 191 -13.29 -4.66 -9.43
N ILE A 192 -12.23 -5.10 -10.12
CA ILE A 192 -11.11 -4.23 -10.46
C ILE A 192 -11.54 -3.13 -11.44
N ALA A 193 -12.41 -3.45 -12.41
CA ALA A 193 -13.00 -2.45 -13.30
C ALA A 193 -13.79 -1.37 -12.53
N HIS A 194 -14.55 -1.79 -11.51
CA HIS A 194 -15.27 -0.90 -10.61
C HIS A 194 -14.29 0.03 -9.86
N LEU A 195 -13.25 -0.51 -9.24
CA LEU A 195 -12.25 0.29 -8.54
C LEU A 195 -11.58 1.32 -9.47
N THR A 196 -11.12 0.88 -10.64
CA THR A 196 -10.51 1.75 -11.67
C THR A 196 -11.44 2.89 -12.09
N THR A 197 -12.72 2.58 -12.36
CA THR A 197 -13.63 3.63 -12.84
C THR A 197 -13.91 4.66 -11.77
N VAL A 198 -14.12 4.25 -10.51
CA VAL A 198 -14.39 5.20 -9.42
C VAL A 198 -13.12 5.99 -9.04
N ASP A 199 -11.93 5.38 -9.11
CA ASP A 199 -10.64 6.10 -9.01
C ASP A 199 -10.50 7.18 -10.12
N GLY A 200 -11.20 7.00 -11.25
CA GLY A 200 -11.33 8.00 -12.31
C GLY A 200 -11.92 9.34 -11.84
N LEU A 201 -12.77 9.36 -10.82
CA LEU A 201 -13.29 10.62 -10.25
C LEU A 201 -12.17 11.44 -9.59
N VAL A 202 -11.24 10.75 -8.91
CA VAL A 202 -10.05 11.36 -8.31
C VAL A 202 -9.08 11.82 -9.40
N ALA A 203 -8.93 11.04 -10.48
CA ALA A 203 -8.11 11.43 -11.63
C ALA A 203 -8.63 12.72 -12.28
N VAL A 204 -9.95 12.82 -12.52
CA VAL A 204 -10.60 14.01 -13.08
C VAL A 204 -10.37 15.23 -12.19
N ALA A 205 -10.49 15.09 -10.86
CA ALA A 205 -10.23 16.19 -9.93
C ALA A 205 -8.76 16.68 -9.92
N LEU A 206 -7.83 15.85 -10.41
CA LEU A 206 -6.40 16.15 -10.55
C LEU A 206 -6.02 16.57 -11.98
N ASP A 207 -7.00 16.82 -12.86
CA ASP A 207 -6.79 17.10 -14.28
C ASP A 207 -5.98 15.99 -15.00
N LEU A 208 -6.09 14.75 -14.53
CA LEU A 208 -5.49 13.58 -15.17
C LEU A 208 -6.49 12.93 -16.13
N PRO A 209 -6.02 12.27 -17.20
CA PRO A 209 -6.88 11.45 -18.03
C PRO A 209 -7.56 10.37 -17.20
N ASP A 210 -8.87 10.26 -17.36
CA ASP A 210 -9.64 9.15 -16.86
C ASP A 210 -9.27 7.90 -17.69
N ALA A 211 -8.72 6.87 -17.03
CA ALA A 211 -8.22 5.68 -17.71
C ALA A 211 -9.31 4.97 -18.54
N GLU A 212 -10.57 5.03 -18.08
CA GLU A 212 -11.71 4.38 -18.73
C GLU A 212 -12.59 5.40 -19.49
N GLY A 213 -12.77 6.62 -18.97
CA GLY A 213 -13.49 7.69 -19.68
C GLY A 213 -12.73 8.25 -20.89
N GLY A 214 -11.39 8.16 -20.87
CA GLY A 214 -10.51 8.50 -21.99
C GLY A 214 -10.72 7.64 -23.24
N ALA A 215 -11.40 6.50 -23.12
CA ALA A 215 -11.84 5.67 -24.24
C ALA A 215 -13.08 6.22 -24.99
N GLY A 216 -13.50 7.46 -24.70
CA GLY A 216 -14.64 8.12 -25.34
C GLY A 216 -16.00 7.87 -24.69
N LEU A 217 -16.01 7.32 -23.47
CA LEU A 217 -17.20 7.11 -22.67
C LEU A 217 -17.43 8.32 -21.76
N ASP A 218 -18.57 9.01 -21.93
CA ASP A 218 -19.02 10.05 -21.01
C ASP A 218 -19.60 9.40 -19.75
N LEU A 219 -18.74 9.20 -18.75
CA LEU A 219 -19.08 8.48 -17.53
C LEU A 219 -19.63 9.45 -16.45
N PRO A 220 -20.78 9.13 -15.83
CA PRO A 220 -21.36 9.93 -14.75
C PRO A 220 -20.40 10.16 -13.56
N LEU A 221 -20.69 11.19 -12.75
CA LEU A 221 -19.98 11.46 -11.49
C LEU A 221 -20.41 10.55 -10.34
N ASP A 222 -21.64 10.02 -10.37
CA ASP A 222 -22.17 9.11 -9.35
C ASP A 222 -21.51 7.73 -9.45
N PRO A 223 -20.83 7.21 -8.41
CA PRO A 223 -20.07 5.95 -8.45
C PRO A 223 -20.87 4.74 -8.95
N VAL A 224 -22.13 4.61 -8.51
CA VAL A 224 -23.00 3.50 -8.87
C VAL A 224 -23.34 3.56 -10.35
N ARG A 225 -23.87 4.70 -10.82
CA ARG A 225 -24.22 4.90 -12.24
C ARG A 225 -22.99 4.80 -13.15
N ARG A 226 -21.85 5.26 -12.67
CA ARG A 226 -20.56 5.20 -13.35
C ARG A 226 -20.08 3.77 -13.55
N THR A 227 -20.14 2.96 -12.49
CA THR A 227 -19.81 1.53 -12.53
C THR A 227 -20.72 0.78 -13.48
N GLU A 228 -22.03 1.03 -13.42
CA GLU A 228 -23.00 0.37 -14.31
C GLU A 228 -22.81 0.75 -15.77
N ALA A 229 -22.54 2.03 -16.06
CA ALA A 229 -22.26 2.50 -17.41
C ALA A 229 -21.02 1.81 -17.99
N LEU A 230 -19.94 1.68 -17.21
CA LEU A 230 -18.74 0.98 -17.63
C LEU A 230 -19.02 -0.51 -17.87
N TRP A 231 -19.67 -1.19 -16.92
CA TRP A 231 -19.99 -2.61 -17.06
C TRP A 231 -20.93 -2.88 -18.24
N ALA A 232 -21.87 -1.99 -18.54
CA ALA A 232 -22.72 -2.09 -19.72
C ALA A 232 -21.91 -1.94 -21.02
N ALA A 233 -21.07 -0.90 -21.12
CA ALA A 233 -20.23 -0.67 -22.28
C ALA A 233 -19.30 -1.86 -22.59
N ARG A 234 -18.71 -2.49 -21.55
CA ARG A 234 -17.86 -3.67 -21.71
C ARG A 234 -18.63 -4.91 -22.15
N ARG A 235 -19.85 -5.13 -21.64
CA ARG A 235 -20.72 -6.21 -22.11
C ARG A 235 -21.06 -6.05 -23.60
N ASP A 236 -21.33 -4.83 -24.04
CA ASP A 236 -21.67 -4.52 -25.43
C ASP A 236 -20.45 -4.61 -26.38
N GLY A 237 -19.26 -4.28 -25.86
CA GLY A 237 -17.98 -4.37 -26.59
C GLY A 237 -17.45 -5.79 -26.76
N ALA A 238 -17.62 -6.66 -25.75
CA ALA A 238 -17.13 -8.05 -25.75
C ALA A 238 -17.71 -8.92 -26.88
N GLY A 239 -18.81 -8.50 -27.53
CA GLY A 239 -19.41 -9.19 -28.67
C GLY A 239 -18.76 -8.91 -30.04
N LYS A 240 -17.80 -7.97 -30.14
CA LYS A 240 -17.23 -7.54 -31.43
C LYS A 240 -15.85 -8.09 -31.77
N ASP A 241 -15.04 -8.45 -30.77
CA ASP A 241 -13.62 -8.81 -30.94
C ASP A 241 -13.29 -10.25 -30.48
N GLY A 242 -14.21 -11.20 -30.69
CA GLY A 242 -14.12 -12.55 -30.13
C GLY A 242 -13.02 -13.44 -30.72
N ASP A 243 -11.83 -13.45 -30.10
CA ASP A 243 -10.90 -14.58 -30.10
C ASP A 243 -10.93 -15.30 -28.73
N PRO A 244 -11.42 -16.55 -28.64
CA PRO A 244 -11.61 -17.28 -27.38
C PRO A 244 -10.30 -17.71 -26.67
N GLY A 245 -9.12 -17.46 -27.26
CA GLY A 245 -7.82 -17.86 -26.72
C GLY A 245 -7.13 -16.88 -25.77
N SER A 246 -7.69 -15.69 -25.52
CA SER A 246 -6.98 -14.55 -24.90
C SER A 246 -7.22 -14.34 -23.39
N GLY A 247 -7.89 -15.27 -22.70
CA GLY A 247 -8.30 -15.10 -21.29
C GLY A 247 -7.18 -14.70 -20.32
N SER A 248 -5.94 -15.10 -20.62
CA SER A 248 -4.69 -14.70 -19.95
C SER A 248 -4.42 -13.19 -20.02
N ALA A 249 -4.56 -12.60 -21.21
CA ALA A 249 -4.27 -11.20 -21.47
C ALA A 249 -5.31 -10.25 -20.83
N ILE A 250 -6.57 -10.67 -20.78
CA ILE A 250 -7.68 -9.86 -20.27
C ILE A 250 -7.50 -9.52 -18.78
N GLY A 251 -7.02 -10.49 -17.99
CA GLY A 251 -6.80 -10.30 -16.56
C GLY A 251 -5.61 -9.41 -16.23
N ALA A 252 -4.46 -9.68 -16.88
CA ALA A 252 -3.25 -8.86 -16.72
C ALA A 252 -3.50 -7.39 -17.11
N GLU A 253 -4.28 -7.16 -18.17
CA GLU A 253 -4.67 -5.81 -18.61
C GLU A 253 -5.46 -5.06 -17.53
N PHE A 254 -6.46 -5.67 -16.89
CA PHE A 254 -7.22 -5.01 -15.82
C PHE A 254 -6.33 -4.61 -14.64
N ARG A 255 -5.44 -5.50 -14.22
CA ARG A 255 -4.49 -5.21 -13.14
C ARG A 255 -3.55 -4.07 -13.53
N ASP A 256 -2.98 -4.11 -14.73
CA ASP A 256 -1.98 -3.13 -15.17
C ASP A 256 -2.60 -1.74 -15.38
N VAL A 257 -3.83 -1.66 -15.90
CA VAL A 257 -4.57 -0.40 -16.02
C VAL A 257 -4.86 0.21 -14.65
N TRP A 258 -5.46 -0.58 -13.74
CA TRP A 258 -5.76 -0.13 -12.38
C TRP A 258 -4.50 0.31 -11.64
N ARG A 259 -3.46 -0.54 -11.62
CA ARG A 259 -2.18 -0.27 -10.98
C ARG A 259 -1.50 0.97 -11.56
N GLY A 260 -1.55 1.13 -12.89
CA GLY A 260 -1.01 2.31 -13.57
C GLY A 260 -1.72 3.59 -13.13
N GLN A 261 -3.05 3.56 -13.01
CA GLN A 261 -3.83 4.68 -12.52
C GLN A 261 -3.51 5.00 -11.05
N SER A 262 -3.50 4.01 -10.15
CA SER A 262 -3.16 4.21 -8.74
C SER A 262 -1.78 4.85 -8.57
N HIS A 263 -0.78 4.39 -9.32
CA HIS A 263 0.55 5.00 -9.32
C HIS A 263 0.54 6.44 -9.85
N ASN A 264 -0.24 6.74 -10.89
CA ASN A 264 -0.34 8.09 -11.44
C ASN A 264 -1.01 9.06 -10.45
N LEU A 265 -2.06 8.61 -9.75
CA LEU A 265 -2.69 9.38 -8.67
C LEU A 265 -1.69 9.71 -7.56
N LEU A 266 -1.04 8.69 -7.01
CA LEU A 266 -0.04 8.83 -5.94
C LEU A 266 1.14 9.70 -6.36
N ARG A 267 1.67 9.49 -7.56
CA ARG A 267 2.75 10.31 -8.12
C ARG A 267 2.32 11.77 -8.17
N THR A 268 1.15 12.05 -8.73
CA THR A 268 0.66 13.43 -8.93
C THR A 268 0.55 14.18 -7.60
N VAL A 269 -0.08 13.57 -6.59
CA VAL A 269 -0.22 14.21 -5.28
C VAL A 269 1.11 14.36 -4.54
N SER A 270 2.06 13.44 -4.75
CA SER A 270 3.42 13.53 -4.21
C SER A 270 4.19 14.73 -4.77
N PHE A 271 3.96 15.10 -6.03
CA PHE A 271 4.54 16.30 -6.62
C PHE A 271 3.76 17.59 -6.30
N ALA A 272 2.45 17.52 -6.11
CA ALA A 272 1.62 18.67 -5.77
C ALA A 272 1.79 19.15 -4.31
N GLY A 273 2.25 18.27 -3.41
CA GLY A 273 2.47 18.58 -1.99
C GLY A 273 1.16 18.86 -1.22
N GLY A 274 1.27 19.55 -0.09
CA GLY A 274 0.13 19.82 0.80
C GLY A 274 -0.98 20.72 0.21
N GLY A 275 -0.71 21.42 -0.90
CA GLY A 275 -1.67 22.34 -1.52
C GLY A 275 -2.85 21.65 -2.22
N ALA A 276 -2.72 20.38 -2.58
CA ALA A 276 -3.78 19.63 -3.26
C ALA A 276 -4.83 19.04 -2.30
N ALA A 277 -4.52 18.94 -1.00
CA ALA A 277 -5.35 18.23 -0.02
C ALA A 277 -6.80 18.72 0.05
N GLY A 278 -7.03 20.02 -0.19
CA GLY A 278 -8.35 20.66 -0.15
C GLY A 278 -9.10 20.68 -1.49
N VAL A 279 -8.53 20.15 -2.58
CA VAL A 279 -9.22 20.09 -3.89
C VAL A 279 -10.47 19.22 -3.74
N GLY A 280 -11.62 19.67 -4.23
CA GLY A 280 -12.87 18.92 -4.11
C GLY A 280 -13.00 17.82 -5.17
N VAL A 281 -13.22 16.58 -4.74
CA VAL A 281 -13.60 15.44 -5.59
C VAL A 281 -15.10 15.28 -5.56
N ASP A 282 -15.73 15.33 -6.73
CA ASP A 282 -17.18 15.26 -6.91
C ASP A 282 -17.64 13.82 -7.14
N TYR A 283 -18.49 13.31 -6.25
CA TYR A 283 -19.10 11.99 -6.35
C TYR A 283 -20.58 12.09 -6.79
N GLY A 284 -20.99 13.24 -7.33
CA GLY A 284 -22.35 13.53 -7.76
C GLY A 284 -23.26 13.96 -6.60
N SER A 285 -23.57 13.06 -5.68
CA SER A 285 -24.47 13.33 -4.55
C SER A 285 -23.76 14.03 -3.37
N PHE A 286 -22.45 13.87 -3.27
CA PHE A 286 -21.61 14.52 -2.26
C PHE A 286 -20.24 14.89 -2.83
N ARG A 287 -19.48 15.66 -2.06
CA ARG A 287 -18.11 16.08 -2.40
C ARG A 287 -17.19 15.88 -1.21
N LEU A 288 -16.02 15.32 -1.46
CA LEU A 288 -14.96 15.15 -0.46
C LEU A 288 -13.75 16.01 -0.83
N PRO A 289 -13.01 16.59 0.15
CA PRO A 289 -11.68 17.08 -0.14
C PRO A 289 -10.77 15.92 -0.55
N LEU A 290 -9.77 16.18 -1.39
CA LEU A 290 -8.90 15.17 -1.99
C LEU A 290 -8.25 14.27 -0.94
N GLN A 291 -7.84 14.83 0.20
CA GLN A 291 -7.31 14.06 1.31
C GLN A 291 -8.27 12.99 1.85
N ASP A 292 -9.57 13.30 1.90
CA ASP A 292 -10.60 12.39 2.38
C ASP A 292 -11.00 11.42 1.26
N ALA A 293 -10.99 11.88 0.00
CA ALA A 293 -11.21 11.00 -1.15
C ALA A 293 -10.15 9.89 -1.20
N PHE A 294 -8.87 10.17 -0.94
CA PHE A 294 -7.84 9.11 -0.87
C PHE A 294 -8.10 8.12 0.27
N VAL A 295 -8.62 8.57 1.42
CA VAL A 295 -8.99 7.67 2.53
C VAL A 295 -10.22 6.83 2.17
N ASP A 296 -11.21 7.42 1.49
CA ASP A 296 -12.36 6.71 0.90
C ASP A 296 -11.88 5.64 -0.08
N ARG A 297 -11.02 5.99 -1.04
CA ARG A 297 -10.46 5.01 -2.00
C ARG A 297 -9.65 3.91 -1.33
N ALA A 298 -8.95 4.22 -0.23
CA ALA A 298 -8.23 3.22 0.56
C ALA A 298 -9.19 2.22 1.24
N PHE A 299 -10.33 2.72 1.75
CA PHE A 299 -11.38 1.89 2.33
C PHE A 299 -11.95 0.95 1.28
N GLU A 300 -12.29 1.46 0.09
CA GLU A 300 -12.81 0.66 -1.02
C GLU A 300 -11.79 -0.40 -1.51
N CYS A 301 -10.50 -0.06 -1.60
CA CYS A 301 -9.45 -1.04 -1.91
C CYS A 301 -9.40 -2.17 -0.87
N TRP A 302 -9.50 -1.85 0.42
CA TRP A 302 -9.46 -2.85 1.47
C TRP A 302 -10.71 -3.75 1.47
N ILE A 303 -11.90 -3.17 1.40
CA ILE A 303 -13.17 -3.92 1.39
C ILE A 303 -13.24 -4.84 0.17
N HIS A 304 -12.93 -4.34 -1.02
CA HIS A 304 -12.97 -5.18 -2.21
C HIS A 304 -11.83 -6.21 -2.29
N ALA A 305 -10.68 -5.93 -1.69
CA ALA A 305 -9.66 -6.96 -1.50
C ALA A 305 -10.15 -8.05 -0.54
N TRP A 306 -10.91 -7.69 0.50
CA TRP A 306 -11.55 -8.64 1.39
C TRP A 306 -12.59 -9.50 0.65
N ASP A 307 -13.45 -8.89 -0.17
CA ASP A 307 -14.43 -9.60 -1.01
C ASP A 307 -13.76 -10.64 -1.92
N ILE A 308 -12.68 -10.24 -2.60
CA ILE A 308 -11.90 -11.12 -3.47
C ILE A 308 -11.24 -12.24 -2.66
N ALA A 309 -10.61 -11.89 -1.53
CA ALA A 309 -9.93 -12.85 -0.68
C ALA A 309 -10.90 -13.88 -0.09
N GLU A 310 -12.10 -13.47 0.31
CA GLU A 310 -13.15 -14.37 0.78
C GLU A 310 -13.57 -15.34 -0.34
N ALA A 311 -13.81 -14.83 -1.55
CA ALA A 311 -14.24 -15.62 -2.70
C ALA A 311 -13.23 -16.72 -3.10
N VAL A 312 -11.93 -16.46 -2.93
CA VAL A 312 -10.84 -17.38 -3.32
C VAL A 312 -10.14 -18.03 -2.12
N ALA A 313 -10.69 -17.88 -0.91
CA ALA A 313 -10.14 -18.39 0.34
C ALA A 313 -8.67 -17.99 0.59
N TYR A 314 -8.31 -16.75 0.27
CA TYR A 314 -6.98 -16.18 0.51
C TYR A 314 -6.90 -15.54 1.91
N PRO A 315 -5.81 -15.74 2.67
CA PRO A 315 -5.65 -15.11 3.99
C PRO A 315 -5.44 -13.59 3.85
N TYR A 316 -6.43 -12.79 4.27
CA TYR A 316 -6.36 -11.34 4.18
C TYR A 316 -6.81 -10.67 5.49
N GLY A 317 -5.91 -9.88 6.09
CA GLY A 317 -6.14 -9.25 7.40
C GLY A 317 -6.69 -7.81 7.31
N PRO A 318 -7.00 -7.17 8.46
CA PRO A 318 -7.37 -5.76 8.49
C PRO A 318 -6.19 -4.82 8.14
N PRO A 319 -6.45 -3.53 7.83
CA PRO A 319 -5.43 -2.51 7.64
C PRO A 319 -4.54 -2.33 8.87
N ALA A 320 -3.37 -1.75 8.65
CA ALA A 320 -2.52 -1.33 9.77
C ALA A 320 -3.32 -0.37 10.69
N PRO A 321 -3.14 -0.42 12.03
CA PRO A 321 -3.99 0.32 12.97
C PRO A 321 -4.13 1.81 12.68
N ARG A 322 -3.05 2.46 12.20
CA ARG A 322 -3.07 3.88 11.81
C ARG A 322 -3.93 4.13 10.58
N ASN A 323 -3.90 3.26 9.59
CA ASN A 323 -4.72 3.37 8.38
C ASN A 323 -6.19 3.10 8.71
N LEU A 324 -6.46 2.05 9.49
CA LEU A 324 -7.80 1.72 9.96
C LEU A 324 -8.42 2.90 10.74
N ASN A 325 -7.65 3.54 11.63
CA ASN A 325 -8.12 4.72 12.36
C ASN A 325 -8.51 5.88 11.44
N ARG A 326 -7.77 6.12 10.33
CA ARG A 326 -8.10 7.16 9.35
C ARG A 326 -9.42 6.86 8.63
N MET A 327 -9.66 5.60 8.29
CA MET A 327 -10.91 5.16 7.67
C MET A 327 -12.10 5.32 8.62
N ILE A 328 -11.92 4.89 9.88
CA ILE A 328 -12.93 5.06 10.94
C ILE A 328 -13.23 6.55 11.17
N ASP A 329 -12.20 7.39 11.26
CA ASP A 329 -12.36 8.83 11.44
C ASP A 329 -13.16 9.47 10.29
N LEU A 330 -12.86 9.09 9.04
CA LEU A 330 -13.62 9.57 7.89
C LEU A 330 -15.10 9.15 7.99
N ALA A 331 -15.38 7.86 8.23
CA ALA A 331 -16.74 7.37 8.37
C ALA A 331 -17.48 8.09 9.51
N ALA A 332 -16.85 8.24 10.68
CA ALA A 332 -17.42 8.96 11.82
C ALA A 332 -17.75 10.43 11.48
N ARG A 333 -16.90 11.12 10.70
CA ARG A 333 -17.18 12.49 10.23
C ARG A 333 -18.30 12.58 9.20
N MET A 334 -18.60 11.50 8.47
CA MET A 334 -19.70 11.44 7.51
C MET A 334 -21.05 11.15 8.18
N LEU A 335 -21.06 10.49 9.35
CA LEU A 335 -22.30 10.09 10.04
C LEU A 335 -23.29 11.23 10.32
N PRO A 336 -22.89 12.44 10.74
CA PRO A 336 -23.86 13.51 10.99
C PRO A 336 -24.68 13.90 9.76
N ALA A 337 -24.06 13.90 8.57
CA ALA A 337 -24.76 14.13 7.32
C ALA A 337 -25.71 12.97 6.99
N ALA A 338 -25.23 11.72 7.11
CA ALA A 338 -26.04 10.53 6.87
C ALA A 338 -27.27 10.44 7.81
N ILE A 339 -27.11 10.77 9.10
CA ILE A 339 -28.22 10.85 10.06
C ILE A 339 -29.24 11.91 9.62
N ALA A 340 -28.76 13.08 9.18
CA ALA A 340 -29.64 14.15 8.70
C ALA A 340 -30.38 13.77 7.41
N ASP A 341 -29.73 13.06 6.48
CA ASP A 341 -30.35 12.54 5.26
C ASP A 341 -31.43 11.51 5.56
N ARG A 342 -31.14 10.53 6.43
CA ARG A 342 -32.12 9.54 6.87
C ARG A 342 -33.33 10.19 7.53
N ARG A 343 -33.11 11.20 8.39
CA ARG A 343 -34.20 11.97 9.00
C ARG A 343 -35.05 12.69 7.96
N ARG A 344 -34.43 13.34 6.96
CA ARG A 344 -35.16 13.98 5.86
C ARG A 344 -35.98 12.97 5.04
N GLY A 345 -35.48 11.75 4.89
CA GLY A 345 -36.18 10.64 4.26
C GLY A 345 -37.29 10.01 5.10
N GLY A 346 -37.51 10.45 6.35
CA GLY A 346 -38.49 9.83 7.26
C GLY A 346 -38.09 8.45 7.76
N LEU A 347 -36.79 8.13 7.71
CA LEU A 347 -36.20 6.83 8.08
C LEU A 347 -35.51 6.85 9.46
N ALA A 348 -35.78 7.88 10.26
CA ALA A 348 -35.25 8.04 11.60
C ALA A 348 -36.34 7.70 12.63
N ASP A 349 -36.01 6.86 13.60
CA ASP A 349 -36.89 6.46 14.70
C ASP A 349 -36.83 7.49 15.84
N SER A 350 -35.67 8.14 16.04
CA SER A 350 -35.51 9.13 17.10
C SER A 350 -36.28 10.41 16.82
N ALA A 351 -36.79 11.04 17.88
CA ALA A 351 -37.50 12.31 17.77
C ALA A 351 -36.61 13.39 17.14
N GLY A 352 -37.11 13.98 16.05
CA GLY A 352 -36.43 15.06 15.34
C GLY A 352 -36.32 16.31 16.21
N ARG A 353 -35.09 16.76 16.45
CA ARG A 353 -34.75 18.06 17.02
C ARG A 353 -33.69 18.68 16.14
N LEU A 354 -33.82 19.98 15.86
CA LEU A 354 -32.83 20.75 15.11
C LEU A 354 -32.09 21.68 16.07
N ALA A 355 -30.80 21.86 15.82
CA ALA A 355 -29.96 22.84 16.47
C ALA A 355 -29.26 23.68 15.41
N ASP A 356 -29.08 24.97 15.68
CA ASP A 356 -28.33 25.88 14.80
C ASP A 356 -26.87 25.45 14.70
N ALA A 357 -26.22 25.77 13.57
CA ALA A 357 -24.80 25.50 13.41
C ALA A 357 -23.99 26.25 14.48
N GLY A 358 -23.05 25.55 15.12
CA GLY A 358 -22.25 26.08 16.24
C GLY A 358 -22.97 26.08 17.60
N ALA A 359 -24.26 25.77 17.66
CA ALA A 359 -24.98 25.61 18.92
C ALA A 359 -24.77 24.19 19.50
N PRO A 360 -24.79 24.01 20.84
CA PRO A 360 -24.80 22.70 21.45
C PRO A 360 -26.03 21.88 21.03
N GLY A 361 -25.82 20.61 20.67
CA GLY A 361 -26.88 19.67 20.34
C GLY A 361 -26.73 18.34 21.08
N ARG A 362 -27.77 17.49 21.03
CA ARG A 362 -27.65 16.11 21.51
C ARG A 362 -26.51 15.41 20.76
N SER A 363 -25.76 14.62 21.51
CA SER A 363 -24.58 13.91 21.02
C SER A 363 -24.71 12.41 21.23
N LEU A 364 -24.15 11.61 20.34
CA LEU A 364 -23.85 10.20 20.59
C LEU A 364 -22.34 10.05 20.75
N LEU A 365 -21.91 9.31 21.77
CA LEU A 365 -20.53 8.84 21.88
C LEU A 365 -20.39 7.56 21.04
N LEU A 366 -19.58 7.61 20.00
CA LEU A 366 -19.11 6.44 19.27
C LEU A 366 -17.73 6.06 19.82
N GLU A 367 -17.63 4.91 20.47
CA GLU A 367 -16.38 4.30 20.92
C GLU A 367 -16.05 3.14 19.99
N ILE A 368 -14.87 3.19 19.38
CA ILE A 368 -14.36 2.08 18.57
C ILE A 368 -13.19 1.46 19.33
N GLU A 369 -13.27 0.16 19.57
CA GLU A 369 -12.27 -0.62 20.29
C GLU A 369 -11.13 -1.07 19.36
N GLY A 370 -10.06 -1.59 19.97
CA GLY A 370 -8.90 -2.11 19.24
C GLY A 370 -7.82 -1.07 18.92
N ALA A 371 -6.72 -1.52 18.31
CA ALA A 371 -5.51 -0.71 18.12
C ALA A 371 -5.68 0.48 17.17
N GLY A 372 -6.65 0.42 16.26
CA GLY A 372 -7.05 1.52 15.37
C GLY A 372 -8.25 2.32 15.89
N GLY A 373 -8.75 2.00 17.08
CA GLY A 373 -9.95 2.56 17.66
C GLY A 373 -9.80 4.00 18.17
N GLY A 374 -10.85 4.51 18.80
CA GLY A 374 -10.94 5.89 19.25
C GLY A 374 -12.31 6.25 19.83
N LYS A 375 -12.52 7.53 20.14
CA LYS A 375 -13.80 8.05 20.64
C LYS A 375 -14.19 9.30 19.86
N TRP A 376 -15.42 9.31 19.34
CA TRP A 376 -15.98 10.43 18.59
C TRP A 376 -17.31 10.84 19.22
N TYR A 377 -17.53 12.14 19.39
CA TYR A 377 -18.83 12.68 19.73
C TYR A 377 -19.51 13.13 18.44
N LEU A 378 -20.62 12.48 18.10
CA LEU A 378 -21.38 12.73 16.88
C LEU A 378 -22.55 13.66 17.19
N PRO A 379 -22.69 14.81 16.49
CA PRO A 379 -23.87 15.66 16.65
C PRO A 379 -25.08 14.98 15.99
N LEU A 380 -26.20 14.92 16.73
CA LEU A 380 -27.42 14.26 16.28
C LEU A 380 -28.43 15.24 15.69
N ASP A 381 -28.52 16.45 16.24
CA ASP A 381 -29.60 17.39 15.93
C ASP A 381 -29.39 18.12 14.59
N SER A 382 -28.15 18.40 14.21
CA SER A 382 -27.77 18.87 12.87
C SER A 382 -26.29 18.59 12.60
N PRO A 383 -25.85 18.47 11.32
CA PRO A 383 -24.45 18.23 11.00
C PRO A 383 -23.49 19.33 11.51
N GLY A 384 -23.99 20.56 11.63
CA GLY A 384 -23.23 21.72 12.11
C GLY A 384 -23.31 21.96 13.61
N ALA A 385 -24.06 21.17 14.38
CA ALA A 385 -24.16 21.33 15.82
C ALA A 385 -22.85 20.93 16.52
N VAL A 386 -22.59 21.52 17.68
CA VAL A 386 -21.42 21.19 18.50
C VAL A 386 -21.75 19.96 19.34
N ALA A 387 -21.04 18.87 19.06
CA ALA A 387 -21.11 17.65 19.86
C ALA A 387 -20.25 17.74 21.12
N SER A 388 -20.69 17.15 22.21
CA SER A 388 -20.01 17.22 23.51
C SER A 388 -20.36 16.05 24.41
N LYS A 389 -19.52 15.82 25.42
CA LYS A 389 -19.76 14.80 26.45
C LYS A 389 -20.96 15.15 27.32
N GLU A 390 -21.13 16.43 27.64
CA GLU A 390 -22.17 16.96 28.52
C GLU A 390 -23.57 16.74 27.94
N HIS A 391 -23.68 16.68 26.60
CA HIS A 391 -24.92 16.46 25.88
C HIS A 391 -25.02 15.04 25.28
N ALA A 392 -24.19 14.10 25.72
CA ALA A 392 -24.24 12.72 25.27
C ALA A 392 -25.51 12.03 25.78
N VAL A 393 -26.42 11.68 24.87
CA VAL A 393 -27.69 10.99 25.18
C VAL A 393 -27.61 9.48 24.96
N ALA A 394 -26.59 9.04 24.21
CA ALA A 394 -26.35 7.65 23.89
C ALA A 394 -24.85 7.38 23.71
N HIS A 395 -24.47 6.12 23.91
CA HIS A 395 -23.11 5.61 23.74
C HIS A 395 -23.19 4.24 23.05
N VAL A 396 -22.38 4.07 22.00
CA VAL A 396 -22.19 2.80 21.27
C VAL A 396 -20.71 2.45 21.29
N ALA A 397 -20.39 1.20 21.62
CA ALA A 397 -19.04 0.64 21.56
C ALA A 397 -18.99 -0.53 20.57
N LEU A 398 -18.06 -0.50 19.61
CA LEU A 398 -17.93 -1.46 18.50
C LEU A 398 -16.48 -1.86 18.27
N ASP A 399 -16.23 -3.07 17.77
CA ASP A 399 -14.92 -3.41 17.18
C ASP A 399 -14.68 -2.59 15.90
N GLY A 400 -13.42 -2.20 15.64
CA GLY A 400 -13.08 -1.37 14.49
C GLY A 400 -13.29 -2.04 13.14
N VAL A 401 -13.07 -3.35 13.03
CA VAL A 401 -13.33 -4.08 11.78
C VAL A 401 -14.83 -4.25 11.60
N GLU A 402 -15.58 -4.62 12.64
CA GLU A 402 -17.04 -4.75 12.55
C GLU A 402 -17.73 -3.42 12.21
N PHE A 403 -17.27 -2.28 12.76
CA PHE A 403 -17.77 -0.96 12.38
C PHE A 403 -17.53 -0.66 10.89
N CYS A 404 -16.34 -0.97 10.37
CA CYS A 404 -16.04 -0.82 8.95
C CYS A 404 -16.88 -1.76 8.07
N GLN A 405 -17.08 -3.01 8.49
CA GLN A 405 -17.94 -3.97 7.77
C GLN A 405 -19.41 -3.52 7.77
N LEU A 406 -19.89 -2.89 8.85
CA LEU A 406 -21.21 -2.23 8.86
C LEU A 406 -21.22 -1.04 7.88
N ALA A 407 -20.20 -0.18 7.91
CA ALA A 407 -20.10 0.96 7.00
C ALA A 407 -20.00 0.55 5.52
N ALA A 408 -19.49 -0.65 5.25
CA ALA A 408 -19.44 -1.28 3.94
C ALA A 408 -20.71 -2.10 3.59
N GLY A 409 -21.72 -2.13 4.47
CA GLY A 409 -22.98 -2.86 4.23
C GLY A 409 -22.83 -4.39 4.24
N HIS A 410 -21.72 -4.91 4.76
CA HIS A 410 -21.46 -6.34 4.88
C HIS A 410 -22.09 -6.95 6.13
N LEU A 411 -22.30 -6.13 7.16
CA LEU A 411 -23.05 -6.49 8.37
C LEU A 411 -24.38 -5.73 8.42
N GLU A 412 -25.43 -6.45 8.78
CA GLU A 412 -26.74 -5.87 9.02
C GLU A 412 -26.75 -5.10 10.35
N PRO A 413 -27.31 -3.86 10.42
CA PRO A 413 -27.44 -3.09 11.66
C PRO A 413 -28.04 -3.86 12.84
N GLU A 414 -28.93 -4.81 12.56
CA GLU A 414 -29.64 -5.62 13.56
C GLU A 414 -28.83 -6.82 14.07
N ARG A 415 -27.76 -7.19 13.37
CA ARG A 415 -26.97 -8.40 13.65
C ARG A 415 -25.57 -8.11 14.21
N ILE A 416 -25.11 -6.87 14.11
CA ILE A 416 -23.81 -6.48 14.64
C ILE A 416 -23.76 -6.60 16.17
N ALA A 417 -22.63 -7.05 16.71
CA ALA A 417 -22.38 -7.07 18.13
C ALA A 417 -21.86 -5.69 18.58
N PHE A 418 -22.48 -5.09 19.60
CA PHE A 418 -22.04 -3.80 20.12
C PHE A 418 -22.43 -3.62 21.59
N GLY A 419 -21.62 -2.86 22.31
CA GLY A 419 -21.97 -2.31 23.62
C GLY A 419 -22.88 -1.09 23.45
N GLN A 420 -23.88 -0.93 24.30
CA GLN A 420 -24.80 0.20 24.23
C GLN A 420 -25.24 0.74 25.59
N GLN A 421 -25.45 2.05 25.64
CA GLN A 421 -26.05 2.74 26.78
C GLN A 421 -26.81 3.99 26.31
N GLY A 422 -27.97 4.28 26.92
CA GLY A 422 -28.75 5.49 26.64
C GLY A 422 -29.91 5.26 25.68
N ASP A 423 -30.22 6.26 24.86
CA ASP A 423 -31.37 6.30 23.95
C ASP A 423 -31.24 5.27 22.81
N ARG A 424 -32.13 4.28 22.80
CA ARG A 424 -32.10 3.16 21.83
C ARG A 424 -32.49 3.58 20.42
N ASP A 425 -33.38 4.55 20.26
CA ASP A 425 -33.83 5.00 18.94
C ASP A 425 -32.70 5.79 18.26
N VAL A 426 -31.96 6.58 19.04
CA VAL A 426 -30.73 7.26 18.58
C VAL A 426 -29.66 6.26 18.16
N ILE A 427 -29.43 5.21 18.97
CA ILE A 427 -28.44 4.17 18.65
C ILE A 427 -28.81 3.49 17.33
N ARG A 428 -30.08 3.09 17.19
CA ARG A 428 -30.61 2.48 15.98
C ARG A 428 -30.40 3.38 14.76
N ASP A 429 -30.76 4.66 14.87
CA ASP A 429 -30.56 5.64 13.79
C ASP A 429 -29.09 5.74 13.36
N VAL A 430 -28.14 5.72 14.29
CA VAL A 430 -26.71 5.77 13.98
C VAL A 430 -26.22 4.49 13.30
N LEU A 431 -26.67 3.31 13.72
CA LEU A 431 -26.28 2.04 13.08
C LEU A 431 -26.78 1.97 11.64
N TYR A 432 -28.02 2.37 11.36
CA TYR A 432 -28.51 2.45 9.98
C TYR A 432 -27.88 3.59 9.18
N ALA A 433 -27.55 4.72 9.81
CA ALA A 433 -26.78 5.78 9.14
C ALA A 433 -25.40 5.29 8.72
N THR A 434 -24.75 4.48 9.56
CA THR A 434 -23.47 3.83 9.26
C THR A 434 -23.62 2.88 8.07
N ALA A 435 -24.60 1.99 8.06
CA ALA A 435 -24.86 1.11 6.92
C ALA A 435 -25.11 1.86 5.61
N SER A 436 -25.83 2.99 5.66
CA SER A 436 -26.12 3.81 4.48
C SER A 436 -24.91 4.57 3.90
N LEU A 437 -23.72 4.47 4.49
CA LEU A 437 -22.49 4.98 3.88
C LEU A 437 -22.00 4.10 2.72
N SER A 438 -22.36 2.81 2.76
CA SER A 438 -22.00 1.85 1.71
C SER A 438 -22.70 2.16 0.38
N ARG A 439 -22.04 1.80 -0.71
CA ARG A 439 -22.52 1.95 -2.08
C ARG A 439 -21.81 0.95 -2.97
N LEU A 440 -22.37 0.73 -4.16
CA LEU A 440 -21.67 0.04 -5.23
C LEU A 440 -20.54 0.90 -5.78
#